data_AF-A0A258A4C0-F1
#
_entry.id   AF-A0A258A4C0-F1
#
_cell.length_a   1.000
_cell.length_b   1.000
_cell.length_c   1.000
_cell.angle_alpha   90.00
_cell.angle_beta   90.00
_cell.angle_gamma   90.00
#
_symmetry.space_group_name_H-M   'P 1'
#
loop_
_entity.id
_entity.type
_entity.pdbx_description
1 polymer ?
#
loop_
_entity_poly.entity_id
_entity_poly.type
_entity_poly.pdbx_seq_one_letter_code
_entity_poly.pdbx_strand_id
1 'polypeptide(L)'
;MNSDLQRLAERLLNQGAGSLPERDQKVLNRIAKRAHISRDLEQEFSAQLTFGERLSDRVAEIGGSWGFIIGFGAFLVVWAIFNSIILATNAFDPYPYIFLNLLLSMIAAIQAPVIMMSQNRQAEKDRLAVSHDYEVNLKAEIEIMALHEKLDALRMDRVDAVIAGQQEQQRMLSLLLKQRRTD
;
A
#
# COMPACT_ATOMS: atom_id res chain seq x y z
N MET A 1 16.34 -5.02 -0.38
CA MET A 1 15.28 -6.00 -0.64
C MET A 1 15.89 -7.40 -0.65
N ASN A 2 15.85 -8.05 0.51
CA ASN A 2 16.19 -9.45 0.83
C ASN A 2 16.92 -10.35 -0.21
N SER A 3 18.23 -10.53 -0.04
CA SER A 3 19.05 -11.54 -0.77
C SER A 3 18.58 -12.97 -0.53
N ASP A 4 17.94 -13.24 0.61
CA ASP A 4 17.42 -14.58 0.90
C ASP A 4 16.15 -14.88 0.10
N LEU A 5 15.39 -13.86 -0.34
CA LEU A 5 14.25 -14.06 -1.23
C LEU A 5 14.71 -14.49 -2.64
N GLN A 6 15.82 -13.93 -3.15
CA GLN A 6 16.42 -14.38 -4.42
C GLN A 6 16.92 -15.82 -4.31
N ARG A 7 17.65 -16.16 -3.22
CA ARG A 7 18.10 -17.54 -2.96
C ARG A 7 16.94 -18.52 -2.80
N LEU A 8 15.83 -18.10 -2.19
CA LEU A 8 14.62 -18.93 -2.06
C LEU A 8 13.97 -19.14 -3.43
N ALA A 9 13.88 -18.11 -4.26
CA ALA A 9 13.33 -18.19 -5.62
C ALA A 9 14.17 -19.12 -6.53
N GLU A 10 15.51 -19.01 -6.50
CA GLU A 10 16.40 -19.92 -7.22
C GLU A 10 16.25 -21.39 -6.75
N ARG A 11 16.17 -21.61 -5.44
CA ARG A 11 15.93 -22.96 -4.88
C ARG A 11 14.56 -23.52 -5.29
N LEU A 12 13.52 -22.69 -5.26
CA LEU A 12 12.16 -23.07 -5.66
C LEU A 12 12.07 -23.41 -7.15
N LEU A 13 12.72 -22.64 -8.02
CA LEU A 13 12.78 -22.92 -9.46
C LEU A 13 13.49 -24.24 -9.79
N ASN A 14 14.51 -24.62 -9.00
CA ASN A 14 15.27 -25.86 -9.22
C ASN A 14 14.73 -27.10 -8.48
N GLN A 15 13.99 -26.96 -7.37
CA GLN A 15 13.63 -28.08 -6.49
C GLN A 15 12.14 -28.18 -6.11
N GLY A 16 11.32 -27.16 -6.41
CA GLY A 16 9.90 -27.13 -6.07
C GLY A 16 9.61 -26.93 -4.57
N ALA A 17 8.39 -26.53 -4.24
CA ALA A 17 8.04 -26.09 -2.88
C ALA A 17 8.09 -27.19 -1.80
N GLY A 18 8.13 -28.47 -2.18
CA GLY A 18 8.13 -29.61 -1.25
C GLY A 18 9.46 -29.88 -0.52
N SER A 19 10.58 -29.33 -1.01
CA SER A 19 11.92 -29.58 -0.43
C SER A 19 12.36 -28.55 0.62
N LEU A 20 11.57 -27.49 0.84
CA LEU A 20 11.93 -26.39 1.74
C LEU A 20 11.78 -26.78 3.22
N PRO A 21 12.68 -26.29 4.12
CA PRO A 21 12.48 -26.38 5.57
C PRO A 21 11.15 -25.75 6.02
N GLU A 22 10.54 -26.28 7.09
CA GLU A 22 9.22 -25.81 7.57
C GLU A 22 9.13 -24.30 7.81
N ARG A 23 10.23 -23.67 8.25
CA ARG A 23 10.28 -22.21 8.48
C ARG A 23 10.04 -21.45 7.19
N ASP A 24 10.70 -21.87 6.12
CA ASP A 24 10.63 -21.22 4.81
C ASP A 24 9.26 -21.49 4.18
N GLN A 25 8.72 -22.71 4.33
CA GLN A 25 7.32 -23.01 3.94
C GLN A 25 6.30 -22.14 4.70
N LYS A 26 6.48 -21.93 6.02
CA LYS A 26 5.58 -21.08 6.85
C LYS A 26 5.70 -19.59 6.52
N VAL A 27 6.85 -19.13 6.01
CA VAL A 27 7.00 -17.77 5.47
C VAL A 27 6.34 -17.68 4.10
N LEU A 28 6.64 -18.61 3.19
CA LEU A 28 6.08 -18.65 1.84
C LEU A 28 4.54 -18.76 1.85
N ASN A 29 3.98 -19.60 2.73
CA ASN A 29 2.53 -19.76 2.87
C ASN A 29 1.86 -18.51 3.48
N ARG A 30 2.56 -17.75 4.35
CA ARG A 30 2.07 -16.44 4.82
C ARG A 30 2.12 -15.36 3.75
N ILE A 31 3.17 -15.32 2.94
CA ILE A 31 3.28 -14.42 1.77
C ILE A 31 2.21 -14.78 0.73
N ALA A 32 2.07 -16.06 0.38
CA ALA A 32 1.07 -16.54 -0.57
C ALA A 32 -0.36 -16.28 -0.08
N LYS A 33 -0.69 -16.58 1.18
CA LYS A 33 -2.00 -16.23 1.76
C LYS A 33 -2.26 -14.73 1.73
N ARG A 34 -1.31 -13.86 2.09
CA ARG A 34 -1.53 -12.40 2.03
C ARG A 34 -1.63 -11.86 0.59
N ALA A 35 -0.85 -12.38 -0.35
CA ALA A 35 -0.99 -12.04 -1.76
C ALA A 35 -2.34 -12.49 -2.33
N HIS A 36 -2.90 -13.61 -1.84
CA HIS A 36 -4.26 -14.03 -2.15
C HIS A 36 -5.30 -13.11 -1.49
N ILE A 37 -5.20 -12.86 -0.18
CA ILE A 37 -6.14 -12.01 0.58
C ILE A 37 -6.23 -10.60 -0.01
N SER A 38 -5.11 -9.97 -0.39
CA SER A 38 -5.15 -8.64 -1.01
C SER A 38 -5.84 -8.64 -2.37
N ARG A 39 -5.82 -9.77 -3.10
CA ARG A 39 -6.44 -9.94 -4.41
C ARG A 39 -7.90 -10.36 -4.29
N ASP A 40 -8.24 -11.20 -3.31
CA ASP A 40 -9.61 -11.51 -2.91
C ASP A 40 -10.32 -10.25 -2.43
N LEU A 41 -9.71 -9.41 -1.59
CA LEU A 41 -10.35 -8.20 -1.08
C LEU A 41 -10.71 -7.22 -2.22
N GLU A 42 -9.80 -6.99 -3.17
CA GLU A 42 -10.09 -6.20 -4.38
C GLU A 42 -11.20 -6.84 -5.24
N GLN A 43 -11.23 -8.18 -5.34
CA GLN A 43 -12.22 -8.91 -6.13
C GLN A 43 -13.59 -9.00 -5.45
N GLU A 44 -13.68 -9.16 -4.12
CA GLU A 44 -14.91 -9.15 -3.33
C GLU A 44 -15.52 -7.74 -3.34
N PHE A 45 -14.72 -6.69 -3.09
CA PHE A 45 -15.19 -5.31 -3.25
C PHE A 45 -15.69 -5.06 -4.69
N SER A 46 -14.96 -5.53 -5.70
CA SER A 46 -15.37 -5.37 -7.11
C SER A 46 -16.65 -6.16 -7.48
N ALA A 47 -16.84 -7.34 -6.88
CA ALA A 47 -17.98 -8.22 -7.14
C ALA A 47 -19.27 -7.76 -6.45
N GLN A 48 -19.16 -7.01 -5.35
CA GLN A 48 -20.30 -6.45 -4.61
C GLN A 48 -20.80 -5.10 -5.17
N LEU A 49 -20.05 -4.44 -6.07
CA LEU A 49 -20.46 -3.17 -6.66
C LEU A 49 -21.78 -3.29 -7.44
N THR A 50 -22.81 -2.60 -6.96
CA THR A 50 -24.09 -2.48 -7.66
C THR A 50 -23.95 -1.69 -8.96
N PHE A 51 -24.92 -1.83 -9.87
CA PHE A 51 -24.90 -1.14 -11.16
C PHE A 51 -24.78 0.39 -11.03
N GLY A 52 -25.41 0.98 -10.00
CA GLY A 52 -25.32 2.42 -9.71
C GLY A 52 -23.91 2.86 -9.29
N GLU A 53 -23.23 2.07 -8.46
CA GLU A 53 -21.86 2.40 -8.01
C GLU A 53 -20.85 2.30 -9.17
N ARG A 54 -20.97 1.27 -10.01
CA ARG A 54 -20.13 1.11 -11.22
C ARG A 54 -20.36 2.23 -12.24
N LEU A 55 -21.58 2.78 -12.31
CA LEU A 55 -21.89 3.94 -13.15
C LEU A 55 -21.29 5.22 -12.54
N SER A 56 -21.46 5.44 -11.23
CA SER A 56 -20.91 6.60 -10.50
C SER A 56 -19.40 6.71 -10.66
N ASP A 57 -18.66 5.60 -10.56
CA ASP A 57 -17.21 5.60 -10.73
C ASP A 57 -16.78 6.02 -12.14
N ARG A 58 -17.42 5.46 -13.17
CA ARG A 58 -17.14 5.88 -14.56
C ARG A 58 -17.50 7.34 -14.81
N VAL A 59 -18.58 7.85 -14.22
CA VAL A 59 -18.95 9.26 -14.32
C VAL A 59 -17.93 10.15 -13.61
N ALA A 60 -17.40 9.73 -12.45
CA ALA A 60 -16.34 10.46 -11.75
C ALA A 60 -15.00 10.46 -12.53
N GLU A 61 -14.58 9.31 -13.07
CA GLU A 61 -13.37 9.19 -13.91
C GLU A 61 -13.47 10.03 -15.19
N ILE A 62 -14.61 9.97 -15.89
CA ILE A 62 -14.83 10.74 -17.13
C ILE A 62 -14.92 12.24 -16.82
N GLY A 63 -15.68 12.62 -15.79
CA GLY A 63 -15.87 14.01 -15.39
C GLY A 63 -14.60 14.69 -14.85
N GLY A 64 -13.67 13.93 -14.30
CA GLY A 64 -12.36 14.41 -13.83
C GLY A 64 -11.30 14.57 -14.92
N SER A 65 -11.57 14.16 -16.16
CA SER A 65 -10.59 14.20 -17.25
C SER A 65 -10.43 15.60 -17.85
N TRP A 66 -9.17 16.05 -18.02
CA TRP A 66 -8.85 17.30 -18.73
C TRP A 66 -9.43 17.36 -20.15
N GLY A 67 -9.50 16.22 -20.85
CA GLY A 67 -10.12 16.16 -22.18
C GLY A 67 -11.63 16.41 -22.15
N PHE A 68 -12.32 15.95 -21.10
CA PHE A 68 -13.75 16.21 -20.91
C PHE A 68 -14.01 17.69 -20.63
N ILE A 69 -13.21 18.31 -19.74
CA ILE A 69 -13.33 19.74 -19.41
C ILE A 69 -13.16 20.61 -20.66
N ILE A 70 -12.13 20.35 -21.47
CA ILE A 70 -11.87 21.12 -22.71
C ILE A 70 -12.97 20.88 -23.75
N GLY A 71 -13.39 19.64 -23.97
CA GLY A 71 -14.48 19.32 -24.91
C GLY A 71 -15.83 19.92 -24.51
N PHE A 72 -16.14 19.90 -23.21
CA PHE A 72 -17.34 20.52 -22.65
C PHE A 72 -17.32 22.05 -22.81
N GLY A 73 -16.20 22.70 -22.48
CA GLY A 73 -16.02 24.14 -22.71
C GLY A 73 -16.17 24.53 -24.18
N ALA A 74 -15.59 23.75 -25.10
CA ALA A 74 -15.75 23.95 -26.54
C ALA A 74 -17.22 23.79 -26.99
N PHE A 75 -17.94 22.80 -26.47
CA PHE A 75 -19.36 22.61 -26.73
C PHE A 75 -20.20 23.82 -26.29
N LEU A 76 -19.95 24.38 -25.09
CA LEU A 76 -20.66 25.58 -24.62
C LEU A 76 -20.41 26.79 -25.53
N VAL A 77 -19.17 26.99 -25.99
CA VAL A 77 -18.81 28.06 -26.94
C VAL A 77 -19.52 27.86 -28.29
N VAL A 78 -19.52 26.64 -28.83
CA VAL A 78 -20.23 26.32 -30.09
C VAL A 78 -21.74 26.54 -29.95
N TRP A 79 -22.35 26.13 -28.83
CA TRP A 79 -23.78 26.33 -28.56
C TRP A 79 -24.17 27.81 -28.50
N ALA A 80 -23.36 28.62 -27.82
CA ALA A 80 -23.56 30.07 -27.71
C ALA A 80 -23.41 30.77 -29.08
N ILE A 81 -22.39 30.41 -29.86
CA ILE A 81 -22.19 30.91 -31.24
C ILE A 81 -23.37 30.52 -32.13
N PHE A 82 -23.83 29.27 -32.06
CA PHE A 82 -24.92 28.77 -32.89
C PHE A 82 -26.24 29.51 -32.61
N ASN A 83 -26.63 29.64 -31.33
CA ASN A 83 -27.85 30.36 -30.95
C ASN A 83 -27.76 31.87 -31.22
N SER A 84 -26.61 32.51 -30.98
CA SER A 84 -26.46 33.97 -31.16
C SER A 84 -26.32 34.40 -32.62
N ILE A 85 -25.56 33.67 -33.44
CA ILE A 85 -25.16 34.14 -34.78
C ILE A 85 -26.00 33.48 -35.87
N ILE A 86 -26.17 32.16 -35.83
CA ILE A 86 -26.85 31.40 -36.89
C ILE A 86 -28.37 31.48 -36.73
N LEU A 87 -28.85 31.55 -35.49
CA LEU A 87 -30.27 31.48 -35.15
C LEU A 87 -30.87 32.82 -34.70
N ALA A 88 -30.19 33.95 -34.93
CA ALA A 88 -30.51 35.27 -34.37
C ALA A 88 -31.99 35.72 -34.47
N THR A 89 -32.72 35.30 -35.51
CA THR A 89 -34.14 35.65 -35.71
C THR A 89 -35.15 34.63 -35.14
N ASN A 90 -34.70 33.40 -34.83
CA ASN A 90 -35.52 32.29 -34.31
C ASN A 90 -34.71 31.48 -33.27
N ALA A 91 -34.07 32.16 -32.33
CA ALA A 91 -33.14 31.54 -31.39
C ALA A 91 -33.88 30.62 -30.42
N PHE A 92 -33.42 29.37 -30.32
CA PHE A 92 -34.00 28.36 -29.44
C PHE A 92 -33.69 28.65 -27.97
N ASP A 93 -32.46 29.13 -27.70
CA ASP A 93 -32.04 29.62 -26.39
C ASP A 93 -31.36 31.00 -26.57
N PRO A 94 -32.14 32.10 -26.65
CA PRO A 94 -31.59 33.45 -26.77
C PRO A 94 -30.80 33.84 -25.51
N TYR A 95 -29.85 34.77 -25.64
CA TYR A 95 -29.20 35.39 -24.49
C TYR A 95 -30.28 35.95 -23.53
N PRO A 96 -30.31 35.56 -22.24
CA PRO A 96 -29.19 35.09 -21.41
C PRO A 96 -29.01 33.56 -21.26
N TYR A 97 -29.45 32.74 -22.21
CA TYR A 97 -29.27 31.27 -22.25
C TYR A 97 -29.91 30.50 -21.07
N ILE A 98 -31.21 30.66 -20.92
CA ILE A 98 -31.98 30.09 -19.80
C ILE A 98 -31.99 28.55 -19.87
N PHE A 99 -32.11 27.96 -21.07
CA PHE A 99 -32.13 26.51 -21.22
C PHE A 99 -30.77 25.88 -20.90
N LEU A 100 -29.68 26.48 -21.41
CA LEU A 100 -28.32 26.04 -21.09
C LEU A 100 -28.03 26.15 -19.58
N ASN A 101 -28.43 27.24 -18.93
CA ASN A 101 -28.25 27.45 -17.50
C ASN A 101 -28.99 26.39 -16.66
N LEU A 102 -30.24 26.10 -17.03
CA LEU A 102 -31.07 25.08 -16.39
C LEU A 102 -30.45 23.67 -16.54
N LEU A 103 -29.95 23.33 -17.73
CA LEU A 103 -29.26 22.05 -17.98
C LEU A 103 -27.97 21.91 -17.16
N LEU A 104 -27.15 22.97 -17.13
CA LEU A 104 -25.92 23.01 -16.32
C LEU A 104 -26.19 22.82 -14.83
N SER A 105 -27.25 23.45 -14.32
CA SER A 105 -27.66 23.36 -12.92
C SER A 105 -28.13 21.94 -12.56
N MET A 106 -28.88 21.26 -13.43
CA MET A 106 -29.27 19.86 -13.22
C MET A 106 -28.06 18.90 -13.24
N ILE A 107 -27.10 19.10 -14.15
CA ILE A 107 -25.87 18.29 -14.21
C ILE A 107 -25.06 18.48 -12.92
N ALA A 108 -24.83 19.72 -12.48
CA ALA A 108 -24.08 20.03 -11.27
C ALA A 108 -24.74 19.46 -10.00
N ALA A 109 -26.08 19.51 -9.92
CA ALA A 109 -26.82 18.97 -8.78
C ALA A 109 -26.66 17.45 -8.61
N ILE A 110 -26.57 16.69 -9.71
CA ILE A 110 -26.34 15.24 -9.69
C ILE A 110 -24.84 14.92 -9.51
N GLN A 111 -23.95 15.81 -9.97
CA GLN A 111 -22.50 15.61 -9.89
C GLN A 111 -21.98 15.53 -8.44
N ALA A 112 -22.45 16.39 -7.53
CA ALA A 112 -21.94 16.41 -6.15
C ALA A 112 -22.21 15.10 -5.37
N PRO A 113 -23.42 14.50 -5.37
CA PRO A 113 -23.65 13.17 -4.79
C PRO A 113 -22.80 12.05 -5.43
N VAL A 114 -22.63 12.06 -6.76
CA VAL A 114 -21.82 11.05 -7.47
C VAL A 114 -20.34 11.13 -7.06
N ILE A 115 -19.79 12.34 -6.98
CA ILE A 115 -18.44 12.59 -6.46
C ILE A 115 -18.34 12.12 -5.00
N MET A 116 -19.31 12.46 -4.14
CA MET A 116 -19.30 12.07 -2.73
C MET A 116 -19.37 10.55 -2.54
N MET A 117 -20.16 9.84 -3.35
CA MET A 117 -20.21 8.37 -3.34
C MET A 117 -18.87 7.74 -3.75
N SER A 118 -18.24 8.25 -4.81
CA SER A 118 -16.92 7.79 -5.25
C SER A 118 -15.84 8.08 -4.19
N GLN A 119 -15.86 9.27 -3.59
CA GLN A 119 -14.95 9.64 -2.49
C GLN A 119 -15.13 8.77 -1.25
N ASN A 120 -16.37 8.49 -0.83
CA ASN A 120 -16.64 7.70 0.38
C ASN A 120 -16.07 6.29 0.28
N ARG A 121 -16.18 5.65 -0.89
CA ARG A 121 -15.68 4.30 -1.10
C ARG A 121 -14.16 4.25 -1.38
N GLN A 122 -13.56 5.33 -1.92
CA GLN A 122 -12.09 5.47 -1.93
C GLN A 122 -11.54 5.64 -0.51
N ALA A 123 -12.18 6.46 0.33
CA ALA A 123 -11.82 6.60 1.74
C ALA A 123 -11.95 5.29 2.55
N GLU A 124 -12.90 4.42 2.19
CA GLU A 124 -13.02 3.08 2.76
C GLU A 124 -11.86 2.16 2.35
N LYS A 125 -11.47 2.15 1.06
CA LYS A 125 -10.26 1.45 0.59
C LYS A 125 -8.99 1.95 1.30
N ASP A 126 -8.81 3.27 1.38
CA ASP A 126 -7.65 3.89 2.04
C ASP A 126 -7.60 3.51 3.53
N ARG A 127 -8.74 3.49 4.22
CA ARG A 127 -8.82 3.08 5.63
C ARG A 127 -8.41 1.62 5.83
N LEU A 128 -8.81 0.72 4.93
CA LEU A 128 -8.42 -0.70 4.99
C LEU A 128 -6.92 -0.87 4.74
N ALA A 129 -6.36 -0.15 3.77
CA ALA A 129 -4.92 -0.14 3.49
C ALA A 129 -4.11 0.36 4.71
N VAL A 130 -4.50 1.48 5.31
CA VAL A 130 -3.85 2.03 6.52
C VAL A 130 -3.93 1.06 7.70
N SER A 131 -5.07 0.39 7.90
CA SER A 131 -5.21 -0.61 8.97
C SER A 131 -4.27 -1.81 8.76
N HIS A 132 -4.11 -2.26 7.51
CA HIS A 132 -3.20 -3.35 7.16
C HIS A 132 -1.73 -2.95 7.36
N ASP A 133 -1.35 -1.74 6.94
CA ASP A 133 0.03 -1.26 7.08
C ASP A 133 0.41 -1.03 8.55
N TYR A 134 -0.54 -0.62 9.39
CA TYR A 134 -0.36 -0.57 10.84
C TYR A 134 -0.03 -1.96 11.42
N GLU A 135 -0.77 -3.02 11.04
CA GLU A 135 -0.45 -4.39 11.47
C GLU A 135 0.93 -4.87 10.99
N VAL A 136 1.31 -4.52 9.75
CA VAL A 136 2.65 -4.82 9.21
C VAL A 136 3.73 -4.17 10.04
N ASN A 137 3.57 -2.88 10.35
CA ASN A 137 4.54 -2.11 11.11
C ASN A 137 4.68 -2.64 12.55
N LEU A 138 3.56 -2.90 13.23
CA LEU A 138 3.55 -3.50 14.57
C LEU A 138 4.24 -4.88 14.59
N LYS A 139 4.00 -5.71 13.57
CA LYS A 139 4.66 -7.01 13.43
C LYS A 139 6.18 -6.85 13.19
N ALA A 140 6.59 -5.88 12.38
CA ALA A 140 8.00 -5.59 12.14
C ALA A 140 8.69 -5.09 13.42
N GLU A 141 8.03 -4.25 14.21
CA GLU A 141 8.52 -3.76 15.51
C GLU A 141 8.75 -4.92 16.50
N ILE A 142 7.80 -5.86 16.60
CA ILE A 142 7.93 -7.08 17.43
C ILE A 142 9.09 -7.96 16.94
N GLU A 143 9.26 -8.12 15.63
CA GLU A 143 10.37 -8.89 15.05
C GLU A 143 11.74 -8.21 15.30
N ILE A 144 11.79 -6.87 15.30
CA ILE A 144 13.00 -6.10 15.67
C ILE A 144 13.33 -6.26 17.15
N MET A 145 12.34 -6.18 18.06
CA MET A 145 12.56 -6.41 19.49
C MET A 145 13.11 -7.81 19.77
N ALA A 146 12.52 -8.85 19.14
CA ALA A 146 12.98 -10.24 19.27
C ALA A 146 14.35 -10.51 18.60
N LEU A 147 14.80 -9.65 17.68
CA LEU A 147 16.17 -9.66 17.16
C LEU A 147 17.15 -8.96 18.11
N HIS A 148 16.73 -7.88 18.77
CA HIS A 148 17.53 -7.17 19.78
C HIS A 148 17.83 -8.08 20.97
N GLU A 149 16.81 -8.72 21.54
CA GLU A 149 16.95 -9.68 22.65
C GLU A 149 17.96 -10.80 22.35
N LYS A 150 17.93 -11.36 21.13
CA LYS A 150 18.90 -12.37 20.68
C LYS A 150 20.30 -11.81 20.49
N LEU A 151 20.42 -10.58 20.00
CA LEU A 151 21.72 -9.91 19.85
C LEU A 151 22.35 -9.64 21.22
N ASP A 152 21.55 -9.23 22.20
CA ASP A 152 22.00 -8.99 23.57
C ASP A 152 22.41 -10.28 24.27
N ALA A 153 21.62 -11.36 24.13
CA ALA A 153 22.02 -12.69 24.62
C ALA A 153 23.37 -13.15 24.02
N LEU A 154 23.54 -13.05 22.69
CA LEU A 154 24.80 -13.39 22.01
C LEU A 154 25.97 -12.47 22.39
N ARG A 155 25.70 -11.22 22.82
CA ARG A 155 26.72 -10.34 23.38
C ARG A 155 27.11 -10.74 24.79
N MET A 156 26.14 -11.12 25.63
CA MET A 156 26.35 -11.58 27.00
C MET A 156 27.26 -12.82 27.03
N ASP A 157 26.93 -13.87 26.27
CA ASP A 157 27.75 -15.09 26.12
C ASP A 157 29.20 -14.77 25.74
N ARG A 158 29.39 -13.75 24.88
CA ARG A 158 30.70 -13.35 24.37
C ARG A 158 31.49 -12.51 25.37
N VAL A 159 30.81 -11.73 26.21
CA VAL A 159 31.42 -11.03 27.36
C VAL A 159 31.89 -12.05 28.41
N ASP A 160 31.05 -13.01 28.76
CA ASP A 160 31.39 -14.07 29.72
C ASP A 160 32.58 -14.91 29.26
N ALA A 161 32.64 -15.27 27.97
CA ALA A 161 33.79 -15.97 27.39
C ALA A 161 35.10 -15.15 27.47
N VAL A 162 35.04 -13.82 27.31
CA VAL A 162 36.21 -12.94 27.44
C VAL A 162 36.65 -12.82 28.91
N ILE A 163 35.71 -12.71 29.84
CA ILE A 163 35.99 -12.65 31.28
C ILE A 163 36.65 -13.95 31.75
N ALA A 164 36.12 -15.11 31.35
CA ALA A 164 36.71 -16.42 31.66
C ALA A 164 38.15 -16.53 31.13
N GLY A 165 38.40 -16.09 29.89
CA GLY A 165 39.74 -16.05 29.31
C GLY A 165 40.74 -15.18 30.09
N GLN A 166 40.30 -14.02 30.60
CA GLN A 166 41.15 -13.16 31.45
C GLN A 166 41.44 -13.79 32.82
N GLN A 167 40.45 -14.44 33.44
CA GLN A 167 40.66 -15.12 34.73
C GLN A 167 41.69 -16.25 34.61
N GLU A 168 41.65 -17.03 33.53
CA GLU A 168 42.62 -18.10 33.28
C GLU A 168 44.05 -17.55 33.10
N GLN A 169 44.20 -16.44 32.37
CA GLN A 169 45.49 -15.74 32.22
C GLN A 169 46.03 -15.21 33.56
N GLN A 170 45.19 -14.57 34.38
CA GLN A 170 45.59 -14.12 35.73
C GLN A 170 46.00 -15.29 36.62
N ARG A 171 45.29 -16.42 36.53
CA ARG A 171 45.58 -17.64 37.29
C ARG A 171 46.94 -18.21 36.91
N MET A 172 47.23 -18.37 35.62
CA MET A 172 48.56 -18.78 35.13
C MET A 172 49.67 -17.85 35.60
N LEU A 173 49.50 -16.52 35.46
CA LEU A 173 50.50 -15.55 35.94
C LEU A 173 50.76 -15.70 37.45
N SER A 174 49.71 -15.89 38.25
CA SER A 174 49.86 -16.09 39.71
C SER A 174 50.61 -17.38 40.07
N LEU A 175 50.45 -18.46 39.28
CA LEU A 175 51.17 -19.72 39.45
C LEU A 175 52.66 -19.57 39.09
N LEU A 176 52.96 -18.95 37.95
CA LEU A 176 54.34 -18.67 37.53
C LEU A 176 55.08 -17.77 38.53
N LEU A 177 54.41 -16.76 39.09
CA LEU A 177 54.97 -15.89 40.13
C LEU A 177 55.17 -16.60 41.47
N LYS A 178 54.32 -17.58 41.82
CA LYS A 178 54.54 -18.44 43.00
C LYS A 178 55.75 -19.35 42.80
N GLN A 179 55.81 -20.03 41.66
CA GLN A 179 56.87 -20.99 41.35
C GLN A 179 58.25 -20.29 41.36
N ARG A 180 58.36 -19.13 40.71
CA ARG A 180 59.59 -18.32 40.71
C ARG A 180 59.87 -17.53 41.99
N ARG A 181 59.17 -17.83 43.09
CA ARG A 181 59.46 -17.38 44.47
C ARG A 181 59.86 -18.56 45.38
N THR A 182 59.59 -19.79 44.98
CA THR A 182 60.01 -21.02 45.68
C THR A 182 61.34 -21.59 45.19
N ASP A 183 61.82 -21.14 44.02
CA ASP A 183 63.18 -21.32 43.51
C ASP A 183 64.05 -20.10 43.89
#